data_AF-A0A2T7PS46-F1
#
_entry.id   AF-A0A2T7PS46-F1
#
_cell.length_a   1.000
_cell.length_b   1.000
_cell.length_c   1.000
_cell.angle_alpha   90.00
_cell.angle_beta   90.00
_cell.angle_gamma   90.00
#
_symmetry.space_group_name_H-M   'P 1'
#
loop_
_entity.id
_entity.type
_entity.pdbx_description
1 polymer ?
#
loop_
_entity_poly.entity_id
_entity_poly.type
_entity_poly.pdbx_seq_one_letter_code
_entity_poly.pdbx_strand_id
1 'polypeptide(L)'
;MVLKDAPHTMIRHRIVMLPDRTSRTLSEKEESYKLLQLKGGGYAGNLTVLGQDQAYVLGRSLRDMYIFRHRFLSEDYSAQDVSVQSTNINRTIVSARCVLAGMFGKERLNEKGGVEITVCELKDDFLLPNDMSCNVLAETIKFATSDMDNIGLMEDRLIIEKALGINSEATGVKINFDHLRDDLTSRIRTEASLDMPCGRTRLESGSGRHGKLDLWREVSGHSAA
;
A
#
# COMPACT_ATOMS: atom_id res chain seq x y z
N MET A 1 -3.62 9.19 -13.96
CA MET A 1 -2.51 8.48 -14.61
C MET A 1 -2.39 7.12 -13.96
N VAL A 2 -2.53 6.03 -14.73
CA VAL A 2 -2.25 4.68 -14.24
C VAL A 2 -0.73 4.49 -14.25
N LEU A 3 -0.14 4.14 -13.11
CA LEU A 3 1.29 3.84 -13.05
C LEU A 3 1.59 2.65 -13.96
N LYS A 4 2.56 2.79 -14.86
CA LYS A 4 2.96 1.69 -15.75
C LYS A 4 3.80 0.69 -14.96
N ASP A 5 3.59 -0.60 -15.21
CA ASP A 5 4.40 -1.65 -14.60
C ASP A 5 5.82 -1.71 -15.17
N ALA A 6 6.77 -2.17 -14.35
CA ALA A 6 8.15 -2.40 -14.75
C ALA A 6 8.22 -3.55 -15.78
N PRO A 7 8.69 -3.35 -17.02
CA PRO A 7 8.56 -4.35 -18.08
C PRO A 7 9.25 -5.71 -17.80
N HIS A 8 10.33 -5.69 -17.01
CA HIS A 8 11.11 -6.89 -16.67
C HIS A 8 10.47 -7.73 -15.56
N THR A 9 9.46 -7.20 -14.87
CA THR A 9 8.71 -7.94 -13.84
C THR A 9 7.45 -8.61 -14.39
N MET A 10 7.06 -8.26 -15.63
CA MET A 10 5.78 -8.67 -16.25
C MET A 10 5.76 -10.15 -16.63
N ILE A 11 5.27 -10.98 -15.71
CA ILE A 11 5.00 -12.40 -15.92
C ILE A 11 3.50 -12.68 -16.03
N ARG A 12 3.16 -13.70 -16.81
CA ARG A 12 1.83 -14.30 -16.82
C ARG A 12 1.53 -14.85 -15.44
N HIS A 13 0.40 -14.45 -14.88
CA HIS A 13 -0.07 -14.94 -13.59
C HIS A 13 -1.59 -15.00 -13.56
N ARG A 14 -2.14 -15.87 -12.71
CA ARG A 14 -3.57 -15.96 -12.42
C ARG A 14 -3.80 -15.75 -10.94
N ILE A 15 -4.82 -14.97 -10.60
CA ILE A 15 -5.27 -14.78 -9.22
C ILE A 15 -6.35 -15.84 -8.96
N VAL A 16 -6.18 -16.62 -7.89
CA VAL A 16 -7.06 -17.73 -7.54
C VAL A 16 -7.60 -17.50 -6.12
N MET A 17 -8.92 -17.38 -5.98
CA MET A 17 -9.58 -17.22 -4.69
C MET A 17 -9.61 -18.54 -3.93
N LEU A 18 -9.37 -18.53 -2.63
CA LEU A 18 -9.53 -19.69 -1.74
C LEU A 18 -10.79 -19.53 -0.89
N PRO A 19 -11.46 -20.64 -0.51
CA PRO A 19 -11.10 -22.04 -0.78
C PRO A 19 -11.65 -22.60 -2.11
N ASP A 20 -12.53 -21.86 -2.77
CA ASP A 20 -13.33 -22.26 -3.93
C ASP A 20 -12.53 -22.33 -5.25
N ARG A 21 -11.29 -21.86 -5.27
CA ARG A 21 -10.36 -21.84 -6.42
C ARG A 21 -10.94 -21.16 -7.66
N THR A 22 -11.84 -20.20 -7.46
CA THR A 22 -12.41 -19.42 -8.56
C THR A 22 -11.45 -18.33 -9.00
N SER A 23 -11.49 -18.00 -10.29
CA SER A 23 -10.80 -16.81 -10.81
C SER A 23 -11.65 -15.60 -10.49
N ARG A 24 -11.18 -14.71 -9.61
CA ARG A 24 -11.89 -13.48 -9.23
C ARG A 24 -11.05 -12.24 -9.50
N THR A 25 -11.73 -11.11 -9.74
CA THR A 25 -11.13 -9.78 -9.79
C THR A 25 -10.73 -9.28 -8.40
N LEU A 26 -9.98 -8.17 -8.35
CA LEU A 26 -9.48 -7.53 -7.13
C LEU A 26 -10.59 -7.23 -6.10
N SER A 27 -10.24 -7.15 -4.82
CA SER A 27 -11.18 -6.94 -3.71
C SER A 27 -11.92 -5.60 -3.75
N GLU A 28 -13.06 -5.50 -3.05
CA GLU A 28 -13.80 -4.25 -2.82
C GLU A 28 -12.93 -3.16 -2.17
N LYS A 29 -11.96 -3.56 -1.33
CA LYS A 29 -11.00 -2.62 -0.73
C LYS A 29 -10.16 -1.93 -1.79
N GLU A 30 -9.82 -2.61 -2.88
CA GLU A 30 -9.10 -2.01 -4.01
C GLU A 30 -9.92 -0.90 -4.66
N GLU A 31 -11.24 -1.06 -4.76
CA GLU A 31 -12.12 -0.01 -5.28
C GLU A 31 -12.15 1.21 -4.36
N SER A 32 -12.13 1.00 -3.03
CA SER A 32 -12.07 2.09 -2.07
C SER A 32 -10.81 2.95 -2.21
N TYR A 33 -9.67 2.36 -2.58
CA TYR A 33 -8.42 3.10 -2.82
C TYR A 33 -8.50 3.98 -4.08
N LYS A 34 -9.24 3.55 -5.10
CA LYS A 34 -9.43 4.32 -6.34
C LYS A 34 -10.28 5.58 -6.14
N LEU A 35 -11.06 5.65 -5.07
CA LEU A 35 -11.82 6.85 -4.71
C LEU A 35 -10.91 8.01 -4.29
N LEU A 36 -9.70 7.71 -3.81
CA LEU A 36 -8.73 8.72 -3.41
C LEU A 36 -7.68 8.92 -4.51
N GLN A 37 -7.95 9.88 -5.40
CA GLN A 37 -6.99 10.33 -6.39
C GLN A 37 -6.06 11.39 -5.80
N LEU A 38 -4.75 11.15 -5.88
CA LEU A 38 -3.70 12.02 -5.38
C LEU A 38 -3.33 13.11 -6.39
N LYS A 39 -2.68 14.17 -5.92
CA LYS A 39 -2.05 15.18 -6.80
C LYS A 39 -1.08 14.47 -7.77
N GLY A 40 -1.13 14.83 -9.06
CA GLY A 40 -0.42 14.10 -10.13
C GLY A 40 -1.23 12.94 -10.74
N GLY A 41 -2.42 12.66 -10.22
CA GLY A 41 -3.44 11.83 -10.86
C GLY A 41 -3.31 10.32 -10.64
N GLY A 42 -2.40 9.86 -9.78
CA GLY A 42 -2.35 8.48 -9.29
C GLY A 42 -3.40 8.21 -8.21
N TYR A 43 -3.73 6.95 -7.95
CA TYR A 43 -4.61 6.59 -6.81
C TYR A 43 -3.79 6.16 -5.59
N ALA A 44 -4.34 6.39 -4.40
CA ALA A 44 -3.74 5.95 -3.15
C ALA A 44 -3.47 4.43 -3.12
N GLY A 45 -2.45 4.01 -2.38
CA GLY A 45 -2.19 2.59 -2.14
C GLY A 45 -1.66 1.78 -3.34
N ASN A 46 -1.32 2.43 -4.46
CA ASN A 46 -0.69 1.77 -5.61
C ASN A 46 0.79 1.50 -5.41
N LEU A 47 1.27 0.35 -5.92
CA LEU A 47 2.69 0.05 -5.97
C LEU A 47 3.37 0.86 -7.09
N THR A 48 4.45 1.56 -6.76
CA THR A 48 5.24 2.34 -7.72
C THR A 48 6.19 1.44 -8.53
N VAL A 49 6.71 1.95 -9.65
CA VAL A 49 7.78 1.26 -10.42
C VAL A 49 8.99 0.99 -9.54
N LEU A 50 9.39 1.97 -8.72
CA LEU A 50 10.46 1.80 -7.73
C LEU A 50 10.17 0.63 -6.78
N GLY A 51 8.93 0.53 -6.28
CA GLY A 51 8.51 -0.60 -5.44
C GLY A 51 8.54 -1.95 -6.17
N GLN A 52 8.20 -1.97 -7.47
CA GLN A 52 8.31 -3.16 -8.31
C GLN A 52 9.77 -3.60 -8.47
N ASP A 53 10.68 -2.67 -8.70
CA ASP A 53 12.12 -2.94 -8.85
C ASP A 53 12.72 -3.44 -7.53
N GLN A 54 12.32 -2.86 -6.39
CA GLN A 54 12.70 -3.33 -5.05
C GLN A 54 12.27 -4.79 -4.82
N ALA A 55 11.02 -5.12 -5.15
CA ALA A 55 10.51 -6.49 -5.04
C ALA A 55 11.22 -7.45 -6.01
N TYR A 56 11.57 -6.99 -7.22
CA TYR A 56 12.36 -7.77 -8.16
C TYR A 56 13.78 -8.08 -7.63
N VAL A 57 14.46 -7.08 -7.06
CA VAL A 57 15.79 -7.24 -6.44
C VAL A 57 15.74 -8.20 -5.25
N LEU A 58 14.66 -8.15 -4.46
CA LEU A 58 14.41 -9.17 -3.42
C LEU A 58 14.34 -10.57 -4.05
N GLY A 59 13.56 -10.75 -5.12
CA GLY A 59 13.49 -12.00 -5.88
C GLY A 59 14.85 -12.50 -6.38
N ARG A 60 15.69 -11.60 -6.89
CA ARG A 60 17.07 -11.92 -7.31
C ARG A 60 17.93 -12.41 -6.15
N SER A 61 17.78 -11.80 -4.98
CA SER A 61 18.49 -12.21 -3.76
C SER A 61 18.04 -13.60 -3.29
N LEU A 62 16.74 -13.88 -3.36
CA LEU A 62 16.19 -15.21 -3.04
C LEU A 62 16.66 -16.28 -4.03
N ARG A 63 16.76 -15.96 -5.32
CA ARG A 63 17.35 -16.87 -6.32
C ARG A 63 18.78 -17.23 -5.98
N ASP A 64 19.60 -16.23 -5.70
CA ASP A 64 21.00 -16.45 -5.37
C ASP A 64 21.16 -17.36 -4.14
N MET A 65 20.38 -17.09 -3.10
CA MET A 65 20.37 -17.90 -1.88
C MET A 65 19.86 -19.33 -2.13
N TYR A 66 18.62 -19.48 -2.57
CA TYR A 66 17.93 -20.78 -2.53
C TYR A 66 18.15 -21.65 -3.78
N ILE A 67 18.44 -21.06 -4.94
CA ILE A 67 18.65 -21.81 -6.18
C ILE A 67 20.13 -22.04 -6.41
N PHE A 68 20.96 -20.99 -6.33
CA PHE A 68 22.37 -21.11 -6.70
C PHE A 68 23.28 -21.56 -5.55
N ARG A 69 23.24 -20.90 -4.39
CA ARG A 69 24.13 -21.22 -3.26
C ARG A 69 23.73 -22.51 -2.58
N HIS A 70 22.46 -22.66 -2.22
CA HIS A 70 21.99 -23.81 -1.46
C HIS A 70 21.46 -24.96 -2.33
N ARG A 71 21.20 -24.72 -3.62
CA ARG A 71 20.59 -25.72 -4.53
C ARG A 71 19.35 -26.39 -3.93
N PHE A 72 18.59 -25.62 -3.15
CA PHE A 72 17.39 -26.08 -2.46
C PHE A 72 16.21 -26.13 -3.43
N LEU A 73 16.12 -25.17 -4.35
CA LEU A 73 15.11 -25.12 -5.40
C LEU A 73 15.75 -25.28 -6.78
N SER A 74 14.97 -25.80 -7.73
CA SER A 74 15.33 -25.82 -9.15
C SER A 74 15.38 -24.40 -9.74
N GLU A 75 16.15 -24.24 -10.81
CA GLU A 75 16.13 -23.00 -11.60
C GLU A 75 14.79 -22.75 -12.30
N ASP A 76 14.13 -23.82 -12.69
CA ASP A 76 12.80 -23.80 -13.30
C ASP A 76 11.75 -23.81 -12.19
N TYR A 77 10.77 -22.92 -12.34
CA TYR A 77 9.60 -22.88 -11.45
C TYR A 77 8.80 -24.19 -11.53
N SER A 78 8.40 -24.68 -10.37
CA SER A 78 7.52 -25.84 -10.19
C SER A 78 6.44 -25.49 -9.18
N ALA A 79 5.18 -25.64 -9.57
CA ALA A 79 4.03 -25.43 -8.68
C ALA A 79 3.90 -26.53 -7.60
N GLN A 80 4.70 -27.61 -7.68
CA GLN A 80 4.79 -28.63 -6.63
C GLN A 80 5.74 -28.19 -5.50
N ASP A 81 6.74 -27.37 -5.82
CA ASP A 81 7.78 -26.94 -4.88
C ASP A 81 7.49 -25.55 -4.29
N VAL A 82 6.71 -24.72 -5.00
CA VAL A 82 6.45 -23.34 -4.64
C VAL A 82 4.96 -23.05 -4.66
N SER A 83 4.42 -22.70 -3.49
CA SER A 83 3.10 -22.07 -3.37
C SER A 83 3.25 -20.56 -3.19
N VAL A 84 2.36 -19.79 -3.82
CA VAL A 84 2.38 -18.33 -3.73
C VAL A 84 1.05 -17.85 -3.22
N GLN A 85 1.06 -17.20 -2.05
CA GLN A 85 -0.12 -16.61 -1.43
C GLN A 85 0.09 -15.10 -1.24
N SER A 86 -0.97 -14.32 -1.44
CA SER A 86 -1.00 -12.88 -1.19
C SER A 86 -2.33 -12.48 -0.55
N THR A 87 -2.36 -11.32 0.10
CA THR A 87 -3.64 -10.66 0.39
C THR A 87 -4.31 -10.26 -0.92
N ASN A 88 -5.64 -10.15 -0.94
CA ASN A 88 -6.39 -9.70 -2.12
C ASN A 88 -6.32 -8.17 -2.31
N ILE A 89 -5.11 -7.63 -2.43
CA ILE A 89 -4.84 -6.20 -2.64
C ILE A 89 -3.84 -6.08 -3.79
N ASN A 90 -4.03 -5.12 -4.70
CA ASN A 90 -3.23 -5.09 -5.92
C ASN A 90 -1.73 -4.90 -5.65
N ARG A 91 -1.36 -4.03 -4.71
CA ARG A 91 0.07 -3.78 -4.40
C ARG A 91 0.80 -5.02 -3.89
N THR A 92 0.14 -5.93 -3.17
CA THR A 92 0.77 -7.17 -2.66
C THR A 92 0.85 -8.23 -3.75
N ILE A 93 -0.20 -8.37 -4.58
CA ILE A 93 -0.21 -9.27 -5.73
C ILE A 93 0.89 -8.87 -6.74
N VAL A 94 0.99 -7.58 -7.06
CA VAL A 94 2.02 -7.05 -7.96
C VAL A 94 3.42 -7.21 -7.35
N SER A 95 3.58 -7.02 -6.03
CA SER A 95 4.86 -7.27 -5.37
C SER A 95 5.27 -8.74 -5.47
N ALA A 96 4.35 -9.68 -5.22
CA ALA A 96 4.59 -11.11 -5.35
C ALA A 96 4.99 -11.49 -6.78
N ARG A 97 4.29 -10.93 -7.79
CA ARG A 97 4.64 -11.05 -9.21
C ARG A 97 6.08 -10.62 -9.48
N CYS A 98 6.50 -9.48 -8.93
CA CYS A 98 7.85 -8.93 -9.13
C CYS A 98 8.93 -9.82 -8.48
N VAL A 99 8.68 -10.32 -7.26
CA VAL A 99 9.57 -11.27 -6.59
C VAL A 99 9.77 -12.53 -7.44
N LEU A 100 8.69 -13.11 -7.96
CA LEU A 100 8.76 -14.31 -8.80
C LEU A 100 9.52 -14.08 -10.10
N ALA A 101 9.31 -12.92 -10.75
CA ALA A 101 10.05 -12.54 -11.93
C ALA A 101 11.57 -12.42 -11.66
N GLY A 102 11.95 -11.87 -10.50
CA GLY A 102 13.36 -11.82 -10.07
C GLY A 102 13.91 -13.22 -9.75
N MET A 103 13.10 -14.05 -9.08
CA MET A 103 13.53 -15.34 -8.58
C MET A 103 13.70 -16.40 -9.67
N PHE A 104 12.73 -16.52 -10.58
CA PHE A 104 12.71 -17.58 -11.60
C PHE A 104 12.97 -17.07 -13.02
N GLY A 105 12.94 -15.75 -13.23
CA GLY A 105 13.13 -15.13 -14.55
C GLY A 105 11.83 -15.03 -15.34
N LYS A 106 11.62 -13.87 -15.97
CA LYS A 106 10.38 -13.54 -16.69
C LYS A 106 10.09 -14.49 -17.85
N GLU A 107 11.07 -14.68 -18.73
CA GLU A 107 10.92 -15.46 -19.95
C GLU A 107 10.59 -16.92 -19.61
N ARG A 108 11.35 -17.53 -18.69
CA ARG A 108 11.16 -18.92 -18.26
C ARG A 108 9.79 -19.15 -17.61
N LEU A 109 9.35 -18.24 -16.73
CA LEU A 109 8.01 -18.31 -16.14
C LEU A 109 6.91 -18.22 -17.20
N ASN A 110 7.08 -17.33 -18.18
CA ASN A 110 6.11 -17.17 -19.25
C ASN A 110 6.06 -18.40 -20.16
N GLU A 111 7.20 -19.02 -20.47
CA GLU A 111 7.25 -20.26 -21.26
C GLU A 111 6.53 -21.43 -20.57
N LYS A 112 6.59 -21.50 -19.23
CA LYS A 112 5.89 -22.51 -18.42
C LYS A 112 4.41 -22.21 -18.17
N GLY A 113 3.85 -21.16 -18.79
CA GLY A 113 2.43 -20.82 -18.68
C GLY A 113 2.06 -19.86 -17.55
N GLY A 114 3.04 -19.37 -16.80
CA GLY A 114 2.85 -18.41 -15.71
C GLY A 114 2.69 -19.05 -14.33
N VAL A 115 2.28 -18.23 -13.36
CA VAL A 115 2.18 -18.61 -11.92
C VAL A 115 0.77 -18.40 -11.38
N GLU A 116 0.35 -19.22 -10.44
CA GLU A 116 -0.88 -18.98 -9.67
C GLU A 116 -0.53 -18.25 -8.38
N ILE A 117 -1.24 -17.16 -8.10
CA ILE A 117 -1.17 -16.42 -6.83
C ILE A 117 -2.51 -16.62 -6.15
N THR A 118 -2.50 -17.33 -5.02
CA THR A 118 -3.70 -17.57 -4.24
C THR A 118 -3.99 -16.40 -3.30
N VAL A 119 -5.27 -16.07 -3.15
CA VAL A 119 -5.76 -15.01 -2.26
C VAL A 119 -6.99 -15.49 -1.51
N CYS A 120 -7.32 -14.84 -0.40
CA CYS A 120 -8.58 -15.06 0.33
C CYS A 120 -9.44 -13.79 0.29
N GLU A 121 -10.73 -13.93 0.60
CA GLU A 121 -11.56 -12.78 0.95
C GLU A 121 -10.97 -12.05 2.15
N LEU A 122 -11.06 -10.72 2.19
CA LEU A 122 -10.40 -9.95 3.23
C LEU A 122 -10.91 -10.30 4.64
N LYS A 123 -12.17 -10.72 4.78
CA LYS A 123 -12.74 -11.20 6.05
C LYS A 123 -12.20 -12.57 6.47
N ASP A 124 -11.72 -13.38 5.52
CA ASP A 124 -11.19 -14.72 5.78
C ASP A 124 -9.65 -14.75 5.68
N ASP A 125 -9.03 -13.58 5.43
CA ASP A 125 -7.59 -13.42 5.29
C ASP A 125 -6.91 -13.57 6.66
N PHE A 126 -5.88 -14.41 6.71
CA PHE A 126 -5.09 -14.73 7.89
C PHE A 126 -3.65 -14.21 7.80
N LEU A 127 -3.28 -13.56 6.68
CA LEU A 127 -1.97 -12.94 6.51
C LEU A 127 -1.86 -11.61 7.26
N LEU A 128 -2.99 -11.04 7.67
CA LEU A 128 -3.09 -9.81 8.47
C LEU A 128 -3.94 -10.06 9.73
N PRO A 129 -3.70 -9.31 10.83
CA PRO A 129 -4.64 -9.27 11.94
C PRO A 129 -6.02 -8.85 11.44
N ASN A 130 -7.01 -9.74 11.54
CA ASN A 130 -8.30 -9.57 10.90
C ASN A 130 -9.37 -9.14 11.91
N ASP A 131 -9.60 -7.83 11.98
CA ASP A 131 -10.59 -7.21 12.85
C ASP A 131 -12.01 -7.32 12.29
N MET A 132 -12.18 -7.58 11.00
CA MET A 132 -13.51 -7.76 10.39
C MET A 132 -14.19 -9.06 10.87
N SER A 133 -13.39 -10.08 11.18
CA SER A 133 -13.90 -11.38 11.63
C SER A 133 -13.74 -11.62 13.14
N CYS A 134 -13.05 -10.72 13.86
CA CYS A 134 -12.82 -10.85 15.29
C CYS A 134 -13.22 -9.57 16.04
N ASN A 135 -14.41 -9.57 16.64
CA ASN A 135 -14.95 -8.41 17.37
C ASN A 135 -14.05 -7.96 18.52
N VAL A 136 -13.46 -8.90 19.27
CA VAL A 136 -12.54 -8.56 20.38
C VAL A 136 -11.32 -7.82 19.85
N LEU A 137 -10.78 -8.26 18.72
CA LEU A 137 -9.66 -7.59 18.06
C LEU A 137 -10.08 -6.21 17.54
N ALA A 138 -11.25 -6.10 16.92
CA ALA A 138 -11.78 -4.82 16.44
C ALA A 138 -11.94 -3.80 17.56
N GLU A 139 -12.49 -4.20 18.71
CA GLU A 139 -12.60 -3.33 19.88
C GLU A 139 -11.23 -2.94 20.43
N THR A 140 -10.29 -3.88 20.49
CA THR A 140 -8.93 -3.64 20.96
C THR A 140 -8.17 -2.66 20.07
N ILE A 141 -8.23 -2.85 18.75
CA ILE A 141 -7.61 -1.94 17.77
C ILE A 141 -8.27 -0.57 17.86
N LYS A 142 -9.60 -0.51 17.85
CA LYS A 142 -10.33 0.75 17.96
C LYS A 142 -9.94 1.50 19.23
N PHE A 143 -9.82 0.81 20.36
CA PHE A 143 -9.37 1.42 21.62
C PHE A 143 -7.95 1.97 21.48
N ALA A 144 -7.02 1.14 21.00
CA ALA A 144 -5.61 1.52 20.83
C ALA A 144 -5.40 2.68 19.84
N THR A 145 -6.27 2.85 18.85
CA THR A 145 -6.16 3.89 17.82
C THR A 145 -7.14 5.06 18.01
N SER A 146 -7.93 5.09 19.09
CA SER A 146 -9.02 6.06 19.28
C SER A 146 -8.52 7.48 19.57
N ASP A 147 -7.52 7.61 20.44
CA ASP A 147 -6.83 8.87 20.71
C ASP A 147 -5.38 8.58 21.08
N MET A 148 -4.46 8.99 20.21
CA MET A 148 -3.02 8.81 20.45
C MET A 148 -2.53 9.63 21.65
N ASP A 149 -3.29 10.66 22.06
CA ASP A 149 -3.01 11.39 23.29
C ASP A 149 -3.16 10.47 24.52
N ASN A 150 -4.10 9.50 24.49
CA ASN A 150 -4.33 8.56 25.59
C ASN A 150 -3.18 7.57 25.81
N ILE A 151 -2.28 7.43 24.83
CA ILE A 151 -1.08 6.60 24.93
C ILE A 151 0.19 7.44 25.16
N GLY A 152 0.04 8.72 25.50
CA GLY A 152 1.15 9.59 25.89
C GLY A 152 1.83 10.35 24.75
N LEU A 153 1.24 10.40 23.55
CA LEU A 153 1.84 11.06 22.38
C LEU A 153 1.33 12.50 22.14
N MET A 154 0.66 13.09 23.13
CA MET A 154 0.08 14.43 23.00
C MET A 154 1.13 15.51 22.73
N GLU A 155 2.25 15.48 23.44
CA GLU A 155 3.31 16.49 23.28
C GLU A 155 3.95 16.43 21.89
N ASP A 156 4.28 15.22 21.42
CA ASP A 156 4.80 14.98 20.08
C ASP A 156 3.82 15.46 19.00
N ARG A 157 2.52 15.20 19.20
CA ARG A 157 1.47 15.65 18.27
C ARG A 157 1.46 17.17 18.17
N LEU A 158 1.49 17.89 19.29
CA LEU A 158 1.47 19.36 19.31
C LEU A 158 2.71 19.96 18.64
N ILE A 159 3.89 19.35 18.85
CA ILE A 159 5.13 19.77 18.19
C ILE A 159 5.01 19.63 16.67
N ILE A 160 4.51 18.48 16.21
CA ILE A 160 4.35 18.20 14.78
C ILE A 160 3.28 19.09 14.14
N GLU A 161 2.13 19.26 14.78
CA GLU A 161 1.05 20.14 14.32
C GLU A 161 1.54 21.57 14.14
N LYS A 162 2.29 22.08 15.13
CA LYS A 162 2.91 23.41 15.05
C LYS A 162 3.91 23.51 13.89
N ALA A 163 4.75 22.49 13.68
CA ALA A 163 5.72 22.46 12.59
C ALA A 163 5.04 22.43 11.20
N LEU A 164 3.91 21.75 11.09
CA LEU A 164 3.12 21.64 9.86
C LEU A 164 2.10 22.79 9.68
N GLY A 165 2.01 23.73 10.62
CA GLY A 165 1.05 24.82 10.58
C GLY A 165 -0.41 24.38 10.73
N ILE A 166 -0.65 23.21 11.34
CA ILE A 166 -1.98 22.65 11.59
C ILE A 166 -2.46 23.12 12.96
N ASN A 167 -3.69 23.64 13.02
CA ASN A 167 -4.33 24.04 14.28
C ASN A 167 -5.49 23.07 14.59
N SER A 168 -5.20 22.01 15.35
CA SER A 168 -6.20 21.01 15.73
C SER A 168 -7.29 21.58 16.64
N GLU A 169 -6.96 22.57 17.47
CA GLU A 169 -7.89 23.20 18.40
C GLU A 169 -8.97 24.00 17.66
N ALA A 170 -8.58 24.74 16.62
CA ALA A 170 -9.51 25.51 15.79
C ALA A 170 -10.34 24.63 14.84
N THR A 171 -9.75 23.54 14.33
CA THR A 171 -10.40 22.66 13.35
C THR A 171 -11.19 21.51 13.98
N GLY A 172 -10.92 21.20 15.24
CA GLY A 172 -11.49 20.06 15.96
C GLY A 172 -10.96 18.70 15.49
N VAL A 173 -9.88 18.68 14.71
CA VAL A 173 -9.37 17.46 14.09
C VAL A 173 -7.87 17.36 14.31
N LYS A 174 -7.47 16.29 15.00
CA LYS A 174 -6.10 15.96 15.36
C LYS A 174 -5.37 15.25 14.22
N ILE A 175 -4.05 15.41 14.15
CA ILE A 175 -3.22 14.58 13.25
C ILE A 175 -3.28 13.12 13.70
N ASN A 176 -3.40 12.21 12.73
CA ASN A 176 -3.23 10.78 12.93
C ASN A 176 -1.79 10.39 12.55
N PHE A 177 -1.05 9.78 13.49
CA PHE A 177 0.35 9.40 13.30
C PHE A 177 0.54 8.33 12.21
N ASP A 178 -0.42 7.42 12.01
CA ASP A 178 -0.34 6.40 10.97
C ASP A 178 -0.39 7.04 9.58
N HIS A 179 -1.35 7.95 9.37
CA HIS A 179 -1.48 8.68 8.11
C HIS A 179 -0.26 9.58 7.85
N LEU A 180 0.24 10.26 8.89
CA LEU A 180 1.43 11.10 8.77
C LEU A 180 2.66 10.28 8.38
N ARG A 181 2.89 9.15 9.06
CA ARG A 181 4.01 8.27 8.78
C ARG A 181 3.93 7.71 7.36
N ASP A 182 2.75 7.31 6.92
CA ASP A 182 2.52 6.77 5.57
C ASP A 182 2.87 7.81 4.48
N ASP A 183 2.38 9.04 4.61
CA ASP A 183 2.67 10.13 3.66
C ASP A 183 4.16 10.50 3.66
N LEU A 184 4.76 10.72 4.84
CA LEU A 184 6.18 11.07 4.96
C LEU A 184 7.09 9.99 4.38
N THR A 185 6.83 8.73 4.71
CA THR A 185 7.64 7.60 4.22
C THR A 185 7.52 7.51 2.70
N SER A 186 6.31 7.65 2.16
CA SER A 186 6.08 7.59 0.72
C SER A 186 6.82 8.69 -0.04
N ARG A 187 6.82 9.93 0.47
CA ARG A 187 7.56 11.05 -0.13
C ARG A 187 9.07 10.85 -0.09
N ILE A 188 9.61 10.52 1.08
CA ILE A 188 11.05 10.29 1.27
C ILE A 188 11.54 9.20 0.31
N ARG A 189 10.77 8.13 0.13
CA ARG A 189 11.16 7.00 -0.72
C ARG A 189 11.06 7.29 -2.21
N THR A 190 10.20 8.21 -2.62
CA THR A 190 9.96 8.52 -4.05
C THR A 190 10.70 9.76 -4.52
N GLU A 191 11.45 10.43 -3.64
CA GLU A 191 12.04 11.75 -3.88
C GLU A 191 11.01 12.78 -4.39
N ALA A 192 9.72 12.51 -4.15
CA ALA A 192 8.66 13.46 -4.44
C ALA A 192 8.89 14.70 -3.58
N SER A 193 8.72 15.89 -4.18
CA SER A 193 8.93 17.16 -3.49
C SER A 193 8.31 17.11 -2.09
N LEU A 194 9.16 17.30 -1.08
CA LEU A 194 8.75 17.62 0.27
C LEU A 194 8.28 19.08 0.28
N ASP A 195 7.35 19.45 -0.61
CA ASP A 195 6.47 20.60 -0.40
C ASP A 195 5.51 20.24 0.75
N MET A 196 6.10 20.02 1.93
CA MET A 196 5.38 20.15 3.18
C MET A 196 5.05 21.63 3.35
N PRO A 197 3.92 21.98 4.00
CA PRO A 197 3.59 23.35 4.34
C PRO A 197 4.53 23.97 5.39
N CYS A 198 5.82 23.63 5.40
CA CYS A 198 6.85 24.42 6.07
C CYS A 198 7.12 25.66 5.23
N GLY A 199 6.28 26.69 5.39
CA GLY A 199 6.64 28.07 5.06
C GLY A 199 5.92 28.74 3.90
N ARG A 200 4.69 28.35 3.52
CA ARG A 200 3.82 29.23 2.71
C ARG A 200 2.43 29.37 3.30
N THR A 201 2.21 30.57 3.80
CA THR A 201 0.96 31.22 4.22
C THR A 201 -0.29 30.86 3.42
N ARG A 202 -1.40 30.70 4.18
CA ARG A 202 -2.82 30.92 3.87
C ARG A 202 -3.65 29.68 3.49
N LEU A 203 -4.13 28.97 4.51
CA LEU A 203 -5.36 28.18 4.44
C LEU A 203 -6.55 29.11 4.69
N GLU A 204 -7.35 29.40 3.65
CA GLU A 204 -8.66 30.03 3.84
C GLU A 204 -9.70 28.99 4.25
N SER A 205 -10.49 29.35 5.27
CA SER A 205 -11.51 28.52 5.89
C SER A 205 -12.71 28.28 4.96
N GLY A 206 -12.76 27.11 4.34
CA GLY A 206 -13.96 26.59 3.67
C GLY A 206 -14.85 25.82 4.64
N SER A 207 -16.00 26.39 4.99
CA SER A 207 -17.02 25.75 5.83
C SER A 207 -17.65 24.55 5.13
N GLY A 208 -17.41 23.33 5.63
CA GLY A 208 -18.06 22.11 5.16
C GLY A 208 -18.20 21.09 6.29
N ARG A 209 -19.43 20.83 6.72
CA ARG A 209 -19.76 19.83 7.76
C ARG A 209 -19.44 18.42 7.24
N HIS A 210 -18.36 17.84 7.74
CA HIS A 210 -18.14 16.43 8.11
C HIS A 210 -16.63 16.25 8.28
N GLY A 211 -16.18 16.25 9.54
CA GLY A 211 -14.77 16.30 9.91
C GLY A 211 -14.01 15.01 9.61
N LYS A 212 -13.30 15.00 8.49
CA LYS A 212 -12.01 14.31 8.32
C LYS A 212 -11.04 15.38 7.84
N LEU A 213 -9.88 15.53 8.50
CA LEU A 213 -8.75 16.20 7.86
C LEU A 213 -8.28 15.23 6.77
N ASP A 214 -8.79 15.43 5.56
CA ASP A 214 -8.10 14.93 4.39
C ASP A 214 -6.89 15.86 4.19
N LEU A 215 -5.71 15.41 4.63
CA LEU A 215 -4.40 15.97 4.22
C LEU A 215 -4.22 16.03 2.69
N TRP A 216 -5.17 15.47 1.94
CA TRP A 216 -5.24 15.37 0.49
C TRP A 216 -6.16 16.39 -0.18
N ARG A 217 -6.97 17.16 0.57
CA ARG A 217 -7.89 18.16 -0.01
C ARG A 217 -7.35 19.57 0.19
N GLU A 218 -6.71 20.10 -0.85
CA GLU A 218 -6.76 21.54 -1.11
C GLU A 218 -7.74 21.78 -2.25
N VAL A 219 -8.72 22.64 -1.99
CA VAL A 219 -9.74 23.05 -2.95
C VAL A 219 -9.05 23.71 -4.14
N SER A 220 -9.22 23.13 -5.33
CA SER A 220 -8.81 23.74 -6.59
C SER A 220 -9.60 25.03 -6.82
N GLY A 221 -9.02 26.17 -6.43
CA GLY A 221 -9.51 27.49 -6.82
C GLY A 221 -9.34 27.67 -8.33
N HIS A 222 -10.39 27.37 -9.09
CA HIS A 222 -10.49 27.87 -10.45
C HIS A 222 -10.89 29.35 -10.36
N SER A 223 -9.92 30.24 -10.59
CA SER A 223 -10.22 31.60 -10.98
C SER A 223 -10.77 31.54 -12.41
N ALA A 224 -12.09 31.67 -12.54
CA ALA A 224 -12.70 32.00 -13.82
C ALA A 224 -12.39 33.48 -14.12
N ALA A 225 -11.75 33.72 -15.26
CA ALA A 225 -11.81 34.98 -15.97
C ALA A 225 -13.15 35.07 -16.73
#